data_AF-A0A1R0WAZ8-F1
#
_entry.id   AF-A0A1R0WAZ8-F1
#
_cell.length_a   1.000
_cell.length_b   1.000
_cell.length_c   1.000
_cell.angle_alpha   90.00
_cell.angle_beta   90.00
_cell.angle_gamma   90.00
#
_symmetry.space_group_name_H-M   'P 1'
#
loop_
_entity.id
_entity.type
_entity.pdbx_description
1 polymer ?
#
loop_
_entity_poly.entity_id
_entity_poly.type
_entity_poly.pdbx_seq_one_letter_code
_entity_poly.pdbx_strand_id
1 'polypeptide(L)'
;MVTVTSDDGSIISEKWELASNAGMLRFENLKVESPKLWHFDHPHLYKVNLALYMDDSLSDEESIEVGFREIRSDGHTLLLNREPVRLMGVEWMPGSHPDRGMAETLSELEEMLRHMKEANCVITRFHWQQDNKLLEWCDRNGLLVQEEIPHWQTPYDPDDEWLQTSMQHAREMINRHYHHPCIYAWGLGNEINGQSPITVRYFEKLKTLVRDLDDTRFINYVSNTVHENPSTDAAGVGDVIMWNDYIGTWHGDLDRPAVIETITEAYKNKPIIVAEYGLCEPAYAGGDERRKEILIENTMEYRKHSGIAALLFFSLNDYPTQMGEAGEGMLRQRVHGSMHLDGTPKPLYETLRQLASPINVSVNLENKEGSMAVVIDTSNDIPSYRISGYTIKLTDPFGNSYKKDIPALEPGEHCVLHFWDIPPIKTEEFILDVQRPTGFSVTSGPLNKYKGHFTDHHLLQ
;
A
#
# COMPACT_ATOMS: atom_id res chain seq x y z
N MET A 1 -17.10 -30.85 7.24
CA MET A 1 -15.85 -30.82 8.03
C MET A 1 -15.14 -29.52 7.72
N VAL A 2 -14.74 -28.75 8.73
CA VAL A 2 -13.88 -27.57 8.56
C VAL A 2 -12.55 -27.82 9.24
N THR A 3 -11.47 -27.40 8.59
CA THR A 3 -10.11 -27.45 9.15
C THR A 3 -9.35 -26.17 8.84
N VAL A 4 -8.54 -25.68 9.78
CA VAL A 4 -7.65 -24.52 9.58
C VAL A 4 -6.20 -24.96 9.71
N THR A 5 -5.41 -24.72 8.66
CA THR A 5 -3.99 -25.10 8.59
C THR A 5 -3.13 -23.88 8.29
N SER A 6 -2.01 -23.71 9.00
CA SER A 6 -1.00 -22.72 8.63
C SER A 6 -0.16 -23.17 7.44
N ASP A 7 0.53 -22.21 6.80
CA ASP A 7 1.42 -22.45 5.66
C ASP A 7 2.55 -23.47 5.94
N ASP A 8 3.00 -23.60 7.19
CA ASP A 8 3.99 -24.60 7.62
C ASP A 8 3.38 -25.99 7.89
N GLY A 9 2.11 -26.19 7.56
CA GLY A 9 1.39 -27.45 7.72
C GLY A 9 1.00 -27.76 9.16
N SER A 10 1.28 -26.86 10.11
CA SER A 10 0.81 -27.00 11.49
C SER A 10 -0.73 -26.86 11.51
N ILE A 11 -1.43 -27.93 11.86
CA ILE A 11 -2.87 -27.86 12.12
C ILE A 11 -3.04 -27.04 13.39
N ILE A 12 -3.67 -25.85 13.32
CA ILE A 12 -3.80 -24.97 14.49
C ILE A 12 -5.09 -25.23 15.29
N SER A 13 -6.16 -25.82 14.74
CA SER A 13 -7.22 -26.46 15.58
C SER A 13 -8.31 -27.24 14.82
N GLU A 14 -8.80 -28.27 15.53
CA GLU A 14 -10.16 -28.84 15.63
C GLU A 14 -10.94 -29.27 14.37
N LYS A 15 -11.52 -30.48 14.45
CA LYS A 15 -12.46 -31.03 13.45
C LYS A 15 -13.88 -30.68 13.88
N TRP A 16 -14.59 -29.89 13.08
CA TRP A 16 -16.02 -29.61 13.33
C TRP A 16 -16.90 -30.43 12.38
N GLU A 17 -17.78 -31.26 12.95
CA GLU A 17 -18.83 -32.00 12.26
C GLU A 17 -20.20 -31.40 12.59
N LEU A 18 -20.98 -31.05 11.56
CA LEU A 18 -22.27 -30.39 11.69
C LEU A 18 -23.26 -31.00 10.70
N ALA A 19 -24.51 -31.17 11.14
CA ALA A 19 -25.64 -31.51 10.28
C ALA A 19 -26.53 -30.27 10.11
N SER A 20 -26.87 -29.89 8.87
CA SER A 20 -27.80 -28.80 8.58
C SER A 20 -29.16 -29.34 8.16
N ASN A 21 -30.24 -28.78 8.70
CA ASN A 21 -31.62 -29.08 8.30
C ASN A 21 -32.21 -28.05 7.32
N ALA A 22 -31.45 -27.01 6.93
CA ALA A 22 -31.97 -25.89 6.14
C ALA A 22 -31.01 -25.35 5.05
N GLY A 23 -29.96 -26.10 4.70
CA GLY A 23 -29.02 -25.73 3.62
C GLY A 23 -28.06 -24.58 3.96
N MET A 24 -28.13 -24.01 5.16
CA MET A 24 -27.16 -23.04 5.67
C MET A 24 -26.31 -23.67 6.78
N LEU A 25 -25.01 -23.49 6.70
CA LEU A 25 -24.05 -23.85 7.74
C LEU A 25 -23.45 -22.55 8.28
N ARG A 26 -23.61 -22.30 9.58
CA ARG A 26 -22.96 -21.19 10.27
C ARG A 26 -21.97 -21.75 11.26
N PHE A 27 -20.72 -21.34 11.14
CA PHE A 27 -19.67 -21.67 12.07
C PHE A 27 -19.56 -20.52 13.07
N GLU A 28 -19.89 -20.76 14.33
CA GLU A 28 -19.79 -19.76 15.38
C GLU A 28 -18.62 -20.12 16.31
N ASN A 29 -17.89 -19.11 16.80
CA ASN A 29 -16.81 -19.26 17.78
C ASN A 29 -15.62 -20.12 17.33
N LEU A 30 -15.30 -20.17 16.04
CA LEU A 30 -14.03 -20.74 15.56
C LEU A 30 -12.88 -19.93 16.15
N LYS A 31 -12.05 -20.56 16.99
CA LYS A 31 -10.94 -19.92 17.67
C LYS A 31 -9.62 -20.53 17.22
N VAL A 32 -8.72 -19.66 16.79
CA VAL A 32 -7.30 -19.97 16.57
C VAL A 32 -6.54 -19.34 17.73
N GLU A 33 -5.89 -20.15 18.55
CA GLU A 33 -5.11 -19.64 19.69
C GLU A 33 -3.79 -19.06 19.19
N SER A 34 -3.48 -17.83 19.61
CA SER A 34 -2.22 -17.14 19.31
C SER A 34 -1.81 -17.20 17.82
N PRO A 35 -2.67 -16.74 16.89
CA PRO A 35 -2.34 -16.77 15.46
C PRO A 35 -1.12 -15.87 15.18
N LYS A 36 -0.28 -16.28 14.23
CA LYS A 36 0.67 -15.37 13.60
C LYS A 36 -0.14 -14.38 12.77
N LEU A 37 0.06 -13.09 13.00
CA LEU A 37 -0.76 -12.06 12.37
C LEU A 37 -0.27 -11.76 10.95
N TRP A 38 -1.20 -11.50 10.05
CA TRP A 38 -0.90 -10.96 8.73
C TRP A 38 -0.44 -9.50 8.87
N HIS A 39 0.68 -9.19 8.22
CA HIS A 39 1.31 -7.87 8.16
C HIS A 39 1.98 -7.71 6.79
N PHE A 40 2.18 -6.48 6.30
CA PHE A 40 2.81 -6.27 4.98
C PHE A 40 4.29 -6.72 4.90
N ASP A 41 4.95 -6.90 6.06
CA ASP A 41 6.28 -7.53 6.17
C ASP A 41 6.23 -8.99 6.60
N HIS A 42 5.14 -9.44 7.22
CA HIS A 42 4.95 -10.83 7.68
C HIS A 42 3.56 -11.32 7.24
N PRO A 43 3.37 -11.61 5.95
CA PRO A 43 2.07 -11.95 5.38
C PRO A 43 1.66 -13.40 5.71
N HIS A 44 1.45 -13.68 6.99
CA HIS A 44 1.06 -15.01 7.45
C HIS A 44 -0.36 -15.34 6.98
N LEU A 45 -0.49 -16.44 6.22
CA LEU A 45 -1.75 -16.94 5.72
C LEU A 45 -2.09 -18.29 6.33
N TYR A 46 -3.38 -18.57 6.28
CA TYR A 46 -4.01 -19.78 6.78
C TYR A 46 -4.98 -20.28 5.74
N LYS A 47 -4.98 -21.59 5.51
CA LYS A 47 -5.96 -22.23 4.65
C LYS A 47 -7.13 -22.72 5.48
N VAL A 48 -8.33 -22.24 5.17
CA VAL A 48 -9.58 -22.76 5.70
C VAL A 48 -10.15 -23.71 4.64
N ASN A 49 -10.26 -24.98 4.98
CA ASN A 49 -10.80 -26.01 4.10
C ASN A 49 -12.19 -26.44 4.60
N LEU A 50 -13.16 -26.51 3.69
CA LEU A 50 -14.52 -26.95 3.92
C LEU A 50 -14.80 -28.18 3.05
N ALA A 51 -14.98 -29.33 3.69
CA ALA A 51 -15.28 -30.60 3.03
C ALA A 51 -16.70 -31.09 3.38
N LEU A 52 -17.52 -31.36 2.37
CA LEU A 52 -18.88 -31.91 2.48
C LEU A 52 -18.84 -33.42 2.27
N TYR A 53 -19.46 -34.18 3.17
CA TYR A 53 -19.55 -35.63 3.09
C TYR A 53 -21.02 -36.06 2.97
N MET A 54 -21.28 -37.05 2.11
CA MET A 54 -22.58 -37.75 1.99
C MET A 54 -22.31 -39.25 2.13
N ASP A 55 -23.01 -39.93 3.05
CA ASP A 55 -22.85 -41.37 3.32
C ASP A 55 -21.37 -41.79 3.47
N ASP A 56 -20.63 -41.06 4.32
CA ASP A 56 -19.20 -41.22 4.59
C ASP A 56 -18.26 -41.03 3.38
N SER A 57 -18.78 -40.57 2.25
CA SER A 57 -18.02 -40.28 1.04
C SER A 57 -17.87 -38.77 0.84
N LEU A 58 -16.65 -38.31 0.53
CA LEU A 58 -16.40 -36.91 0.19
C LEU A 58 -17.19 -36.54 -1.06
N SER A 59 -18.10 -35.58 -0.94
CA SER A 59 -18.95 -35.09 -2.02
C SER A 59 -18.39 -33.84 -2.68
N ASP A 60 -17.83 -32.94 -1.87
CA ASP A 60 -17.34 -31.65 -2.33
C ASP A 60 -16.29 -31.09 -1.36
N GLU A 61 -15.39 -30.26 -1.87
CA GLU A 61 -14.33 -29.62 -1.08
C GLU A 61 -14.00 -28.24 -1.65
N GLU A 62 -13.98 -27.24 -0.78
CA GLU A 62 -13.60 -25.87 -1.12
C GLU A 62 -12.59 -25.33 -0.12
N SER A 63 -11.70 -24.47 -0.58
CA SER A 63 -10.64 -23.91 0.25
C SER A 63 -10.40 -22.44 -0.03
N ILE A 64 -10.23 -21.68 1.04
CA ILE A 64 -9.88 -20.26 0.98
C ILE A 64 -8.64 -19.97 1.83
N GLU A 65 -7.85 -18.99 1.40
CA GLU A 65 -6.78 -18.43 2.22
C GLU A 65 -7.32 -17.22 3.01
N VAL A 66 -6.91 -17.11 4.27
CA VAL A 66 -7.27 -16.01 5.17
C VAL A 66 -6.03 -15.56 5.94
N GLY A 67 -6.01 -14.30 6.37
CA GLY A 67 -4.98 -13.75 7.26
C GLY A 67 -5.61 -13.11 8.48
N PHE A 68 -5.03 -13.35 9.66
CA PHE A 68 -5.50 -12.74 10.91
C PHE A 68 -4.84 -11.38 11.09
N ARG A 69 -5.60 -10.28 10.98
CA ARG A 69 -5.10 -8.93 11.27
C ARG A 69 -6.20 -8.05 11.85
N GLU A 70 -5.80 -7.04 12.59
CA GLU A 70 -6.67 -5.94 13.01
C GLU A 70 -6.24 -4.66 12.27
N ILE A 71 -7.18 -3.96 11.65
CA ILE A 71 -6.93 -2.59 11.18
C ILE A 71 -7.96 -1.66 11.79
N ARG A 72 -7.50 -0.57 12.40
CA ARG A 72 -8.37 0.42 13.05
C ARG A 72 -7.70 1.78 13.09
N SER A 73 -8.46 2.79 13.44
CA SER A 73 -7.93 4.12 13.75
C SER A 73 -8.08 4.44 15.23
N ASP A 74 -7.18 5.27 15.74
CA ASP A 74 -7.31 5.94 17.02
C ASP A 74 -6.99 7.43 16.80
N GLY A 75 -8.03 8.26 16.75
CA GLY A 75 -7.90 9.63 16.27
C GLY A 75 -7.39 9.66 14.83
N HIS A 76 -6.28 10.37 14.60
CA HIS A 76 -5.59 10.40 13.31
C HIS A 76 -4.60 9.25 13.09
N THR A 77 -4.36 8.41 14.09
CA THR A 77 -3.38 7.34 14.01
C THR A 77 -4.01 6.11 13.35
N LEU A 78 -3.41 5.66 12.24
CA LEU A 78 -3.71 4.37 11.65
C LEU A 78 -2.98 3.28 12.43
N LEU A 79 -3.71 2.21 12.77
CA LEU A 79 -3.19 1.08 13.53
C LEU A 79 -3.34 -0.21 12.71
N LEU A 80 -2.23 -0.92 12.51
CA LEU A 80 -2.21 -2.29 11.99
C LEU A 80 -1.74 -3.21 13.12
N ASN A 81 -2.57 -4.17 13.54
CA ASN A 81 -2.27 -5.07 14.65
C ASN A 81 -1.90 -4.33 15.95
N ARG A 82 -2.54 -3.18 16.19
CA ARG A 82 -2.30 -2.25 17.32
C ARG A 82 -0.96 -1.51 17.27
N GLU A 83 -0.21 -1.66 16.19
CA GLU A 83 1.00 -0.90 15.90
C GLU A 83 0.63 0.40 15.15
N PRO A 84 1.08 1.58 15.62
CA PRO A 84 1.00 2.82 14.85
C PRO A 84 1.79 2.72 13.55
N VAL A 85 1.11 2.93 12.43
CA VAL A 85 1.75 2.90 11.12
C VAL A 85 1.47 4.20 10.35
N ARG A 86 2.50 4.71 9.69
CA ARG A 86 2.40 5.74 8.66
C ARG A 86 3.03 5.23 7.38
N LEU A 87 2.28 5.17 6.29
CA LEU A 87 2.61 4.31 5.14
C LEU A 87 2.94 5.09 3.88
N MET A 88 3.88 4.58 3.10
CA MET A 88 4.17 5.06 1.76
C MET A 88 3.70 4.02 0.74
N GLY A 89 3.05 4.50 -0.30
CA GLY A 89 2.46 3.70 -1.35
C GLY A 89 2.46 4.38 -2.70
N VAL A 90 1.95 3.66 -3.69
CA VAL A 90 1.84 4.13 -5.07
C VAL A 90 0.59 3.52 -5.67
N GLU A 91 -0.10 4.30 -6.49
CA GLU A 91 -1.21 3.80 -7.30
C GLU A 91 -0.70 3.33 -8.65
N TRP A 92 -1.23 2.22 -9.14
CA TRP A 92 -0.99 1.70 -10.48
C TRP A 92 -2.31 1.75 -11.25
N MET A 93 -2.21 1.92 -12.56
CA MET A 93 -3.34 1.81 -13.48
C MET A 93 -3.26 0.45 -14.20
N PRO A 94 -3.91 -0.62 -13.71
CA PRO A 94 -4.05 -1.87 -14.44
C PRO A 94 -4.66 -1.67 -15.82
N GLY A 95 -4.50 -2.66 -16.69
CA GLY A 95 -4.99 -2.62 -18.06
C GLY A 95 -4.24 -1.65 -18.96
N SER A 96 -3.00 -1.32 -18.59
CA SER A 96 -2.16 -0.35 -19.30
C SER A 96 -1.12 -1.01 -20.19
N HIS A 97 -0.97 -2.34 -20.18
CA HIS A 97 0.02 -3.01 -21.00
C HIS A 97 -0.10 -2.61 -22.49
N PRO A 98 1.00 -2.16 -23.14
CA PRO A 98 0.96 -1.52 -24.46
C PRO A 98 0.31 -2.39 -25.55
N ASP A 99 0.53 -3.69 -25.51
CA ASP A 99 0.02 -4.63 -26.52
C ASP A 99 -1.31 -5.30 -26.16
N ARG A 100 -1.75 -5.20 -24.90
CA ARG A 100 -2.86 -6.02 -24.36
C ARG A 100 -3.99 -5.21 -23.74
N GLY A 101 -3.72 -3.97 -23.33
CA GLY A 101 -4.65 -3.18 -22.54
C GLY A 101 -5.15 -3.99 -21.34
N MET A 102 -6.46 -4.07 -21.17
CA MET A 102 -7.12 -4.82 -20.08
C MET A 102 -6.95 -6.35 -20.13
N ALA A 103 -6.37 -6.91 -21.20
CA ALA A 103 -6.15 -8.35 -21.35
C ALA A 103 -4.77 -8.80 -20.85
N GLU A 104 -4.24 -8.15 -19.82
CA GLU A 104 -3.00 -8.52 -19.15
C GLU A 104 -3.07 -9.95 -18.60
N THR A 105 -1.97 -10.69 -18.74
CA THR A 105 -1.80 -11.99 -18.10
C THR A 105 -1.39 -11.83 -16.65
N LEU A 106 -1.64 -12.87 -15.84
CA LEU A 106 -1.23 -12.89 -14.45
C LEU A 106 0.25 -12.53 -14.24
N SER A 107 1.17 -13.04 -15.05
CA SER A 107 2.61 -12.72 -14.90
C SER A 107 2.93 -11.22 -15.11
N GLU A 108 2.18 -10.54 -15.97
CA GLU A 108 2.36 -9.09 -16.21
C GLU A 108 1.80 -8.28 -15.04
N LEU A 109 0.65 -8.70 -14.49
CA LEU A 109 0.10 -8.10 -13.27
C LEU A 109 1.06 -8.29 -12.08
N GLU A 110 1.62 -9.49 -11.92
CA GLU A 110 2.59 -9.80 -10.87
C GLU A 110 3.90 -9.01 -11.01
N GLU A 111 4.33 -8.70 -12.23
CA GLU A 111 5.49 -7.86 -12.49
C GLU A 111 5.26 -6.42 -12.02
N MET A 112 4.11 -5.83 -12.34
CA MET A 112 3.75 -4.48 -11.87
C MET A 112 3.62 -4.43 -10.35
N LEU A 113 3.01 -5.44 -9.73
CA LEU A 113 2.93 -5.57 -8.29
C LEU A 113 4.30 -5.74 -7.62
N ARG A 114 5.21 -6.48 -8.25
CA ARG A 114 6.62 -6.61 -7.80
C ARG A 114 7.30 -5.24 -7.80
N HIS A 115 7.10 -4.43 -8.83
CA HIS A 115 7.65 -3.08 -8.90
C HIS A 115 7.14 -2.17 -7.77
N MET A 116 5.89 -2.30 -7.32
CA MET A 116 5.44 -1.57 -6.12
C MET A 116 6.25 -1.97 -4.88
N LYS A 117 6.40 -3.27 -4.63
CA LYS A 117 7.13 -3.79 -3.47
C LYS A 117 8.62 -3.43 -3.53
N GLU A 118 9.23 -3.49 -4.70
CA GLU A 118 10.62 -3.08 -4.94
C GLU A 118 10.82 -1.57 -4.75
N ALA A 119 9.79 -0.76 -5.00
CA ALA A 119 9.74 0.66 -4.66
C ALA A 119 9.46 0.91 -3.17
N ASN A 120 9.55 -0.10 -2.31
CA ASN A 120 9.23 -0.05 -0.88
C ASN A 120 7.79 0.33 -0.52
N CYS A 121 6.88 0.36 -1.50
CA CYS A 121 5.49 0.67 -1.27
C CYS A 121 4.78 -0.52 -0.60
N VAL A 122 4.00 -0.23 0.45
CA VAL A 122 3.30 -1.25 1.26
C VAL A 122 1.78 -1.07 1.26
N ILE A 123 1.30 -0.04 0.58
CA ILE A 123 -0.11 0.29 0.41
C ILE A 123 -0.37 0.77 -1.02
N THR A 124 -1.52 0.40 -1.57
CA THR A 124 -1.95 0.78 -2.93
C THR A 124 -3.47 0.89 -3.00
N ARG A 125 -3.96 1.28 -4.18
CA ARG A 125 -5.36 1.45 -4.52
C ARG A 125 -5.61 0.96 -5.94
N PHE A 126 -6.79 0.40 -6.17
CA PHE A 126 -7.30 0.08 -7.51
C PHE A 126 -8.63 0.75 -7.75
N HIS A 127 -8.74 1.48 -8.87
CA HIS A 127 -9.95 2.19 -9.27
C HIS A 127 -11.14 1.31 -9.70
N TRP A 128 -10.93 0.01 -9.85
CA TRP A 128 -11.96 -0.97 -10.21
C TRP A 128 -11.57 -2.35 -9.71
N GLN A 129 -12.55 -3.26 -9.67
CA GLN A 129 -12.33 -4.62 -9.19
C GLN A 129 -11.30 -5.36 -10.06
N GLN A 130 -10.33 -5.96 -9.40
CA GLN A 130 -9.29 -6.75 -10.05
C GLN A 130 -9.62 -8.25 -10.03
N ASP A 131 -8.85 -9.04 -10.78
CA ASP A 131 -8.94 -10.48 -10.67
C ASP A 131 -8.50 -10.97 -9.28
N ASN A 132 -9.15 -12.02 -8.77
CA ASN A 132 -8.85 -12.63 -7.48
C ASN A 132 -7.36 -13.00 -7.34
N LYS A 133 -6.73 -13.44 -8.44
CA LYS A 133 -5.30 -13.82 -8.47
C LYS A 133 -4.37 -12.66 -8.16
N LEU A 134 -4.74 -11.44 -8.54
CA LEU A 134 -3.99 -10.24 -8.21
C LEU A 134 -4.03 -9.99 -6.69
N LEU A 135 -5.21 -10.11 -6.07
CA LEU A 135 -5.38 -9.94 -4.63
C LEU A 135 -4.72 -11.07 -3.82
N GLU A 136 -4.76 -12.32 -4.31
CA GLU A 136 -4.00 -13.43 -3.72
C GLU A 136 -2.49 -13.15 -3.71
N TRP A 137 -1.96 -12.48 -4.75
CA TRP A 137 -0.56 -12.06 -4.74
C TRP A 137 -0.30 -11.00 -3.66
N CYS A 138 -1.20 -10.03 -3.52
CA CYS A 138 -1.11 -8.97 -2.51
C CYS A 138 -1.17 -9.55 -1.09
N ASP A 139 -2.01 -10.56 -0.87
CA ASP A 139 -2.08 -11.31 0.38
C ASP A 139 -0.74 -11.98 0.71
N ARG A 140 -0.16 -12.72 -0.25
CA ARG A 140 1.08 -13.50 -0.05
C ARG A 140 2.34 -12.65 0.05
N ASN A 141 2.36 -11.48 -0.58
CA ASN A 141 3.54 -10.61 -0.64
C ASN A 141 3.44 -9.38 0.27
N GLY A 142 2.32 -9.24 0.99
CA GLY A 142 2.10 -8.18 1.96
C GLY A 142 1.99 -6.80 1.30
N LEU A 143 0.88 -6.52 0.63
CA LEU A 143 0.57 -5.21 0.07
C LEU A 143 -0.85 -4.83 0.50
N LEU A 144 -1.02 -3.76 1.27
CA LEU A 144 -2.35 -3.29 1.65
C LEU A 144 -3.08 -2.71 0.43
N VAL A 145 -4.33 -3.10 0.20
CA VAL A 145 -5.13 -2.68 -0.95
C VAL A 145 -6.39 -1.94 -0.52
N GLN A 146 -6.64 -0.78 -1.12
CA GLN A 146 -7.98 -0.20 -1.18
C GLN A 146 -8.60 -0.61 -2.52
N GLU A 147 -9.69 -1.36 -2.47
CA GLU A 147 -10.46 -1.72 -3.68
C GLU A 147 -11.74 -0.87 -3.72
N GLU A 148 -12.09 -0.28 -4.86
CA GLU A 148 -13.30 0.53 -5.01
C GLU A 148 -14.23 0.08 -6.12
N ILE A 149 -15.49 0.52 -6.00
CA ILE A 149 -16.44 0.49 -7.11
C ILE A 149 -16.06 1.53 -8.18
N PRO A 150 -16.21 1.21 -9.48
CA PRO A 150 -15.63 1.97 -10.59
C PRO A 150 -16.45 3.21 -10.96
N HIS A 151 -16.74 4.06 -9.97
CA HIS A 151 -17.51 5.28 -10.15
C HIS A 151 -16.59 6.49 -10.02
N TRP A 152 -16.46 7.23 -11.12
CA TRP A 152 -15.44 8.25 -11.26
C TRP A 152 -15.97 9.52 -11.93
N GLN A 153 -15.56 10.67 -11.38
CA GLN A 153 -15.49 12.00 -12.00
C GLN A 153 -16.75 12.45 -12.77
N THR A 154 -17.86 12.57 -12.05
CA THR A 154 -19.06 13.24 -12.55
C THR A 154 -19.16 14.66 -11.97
N PRO A 155 -19.53 15.67 -12.77
CA PRO A 155 -19.92 16.97 -12.22
C PRO A 155 -21.36 16.97 -11.68
N TYR A 156 -22.12 15.90 -11.93
CA TYR A 156 -23.52 15.77 -11.52
C TYR A 156 -23.67 14.98 -10.24
N ASP A 157 -24.69 15.34 -9.47
CA ASP A 157 -25.12 14.56 -8.33
C ASP A 157 -25.59 13.16 -8.75
N PRO A 158 -25.28 12.11 -7.96
CA PRO A 158 -25.79 10.77 -8.24
C PRO A 158 -27.30 10.72 -8.05
N ASP A 159 -27.99 10.08 -9.01
CA ASP A 159 -29.42 9.81 -8.94
C ASP A 159 -29.72 8.43 -8.32
N ASP A 160 -31.00 8.07 -8.26
CA ASP A 160 -31.43 6.81 -7.66
C ASP A 160 -30.99 5.59 -8.48
N GLU A 161 -30.90 5.68 -9.81
CA GLU A 161 -30.45 4.59 -10.67
C GLU A 161 -28.97 4.31 -10.46
N TRP A 162 -28.17 5.37 -10.38
CA TRP A 162 -26.76 5.26 -10.03
C TRP A 162 -26.60 4.63 -8.65
N LEU A 163 -27.33 5.11 -7.63
CA LEU A 163 -27.29 4.50 -6.29
C LEU A 163 -27.58 2.99 -6.32
N GLN A 164 -28.58 2.53 -7.07
CA GLN A 164 -28.86 1.09 -7.17
C GLN A 164 -27.71 0.32 -7.83
N THR A 165 -27.13 0.87 -8.89
CA THR A 165 -25.96 0.29 -9.58
C THR A 165 -24.76 0.19 -8.63
N SER A 166 -24.49 1.24 -7.87
CA SER A 166 -23.38 1.28 -6.91
C SER A 166 -23.59 0.30 -5.75
N MET A 167 -24.83 0.17 -5.27
CA MET A 167 -25.20 -0.85 -4.28
C MET A 167 -25.02 -2.27 -4.82
N GLN A 168 -25.27 -2.51 -6.11
CA GLN A 168 -25.01 -3.79 -6.75
C GLN A 168 -23.50 -4.07 -6.85
N HIS A 169 -22.72 -3.13 -7.38
CA HIS A 169 -21.26 -3.28 -7.49
C HIS A 169 -20.61 -3.51 -6.12
N ALA A 170 -21.05 -2.80 -5.07
CA ALA A 170 -20.55 -3.00 -3.73
C ALA A 170 -20.84 -4.42 -3.19
N ARG A 171 -22.04 -4.97 -3.44
CA ARG A 171 -22.37 -6.36 -3.08
C ARG A 171 -21.49 -7.36 -3.81
N GLU A 172 -21.31 -7.18 -5.11
CA GLU A 172 -20.51 -8.10 -5.94
C GLU A 172 -19.03 -8.07 -5.55
N MET A 173 -18.46 -6.86 -5.39
CA MET A 173 -17.07 -6.65 -4.94
C MET A 173 -16.81 -7.31 -3.58
N ILE A 174 -17.60 -6.98 -2.57
CA ILE A 174 -17.40 -7.51 -1.22
C ILE A 174 -17.62 -9.02 -1.20
N ASN A 175 -18.69 -9.52 -1.83
CA ASN A 175 -18.96 -10.95 -1.88
C ASN A 175 -17.83 -11.75 -2.55
N ARG A 176 -17.19 -11.16 -3.58
CA ARG A 176 -16.09 -11.83 -4.29
C ARG A 176 -14.78 -11.80 -3.49
N HIS A 177 -14.48 -10.70 -2.82
CA HIS A 177 -13.15 -10.43 -2.28
C HIS A 177 -13.06 -10.35 -0.74
N TYR A 178 -14.15 -10.69 -0.03
CA TYR A 178 -14.25 -10.62 1.43
C TYR A 178 -13.10 -11.28 2.19
N HIS A 179 -12.55 -12.37 1.65
CA HIS A 179 -11.57 -13.19 2.35
C HIS A 179 -10.13 -12.68 2.26
N HIS A 180 -9.83 -11.70 1.39
CA HIS A 180 -8.48 -11.17 1.21
C HIS A 180 -8.03 -10.30 2.39
N PRO A 181 -7.05 -10.73 3.21
CA PRO A 181 -6.52 -9.91 4.31
C PRO A 181 -5.83 -8.63 3.84
N CYS A 182 -5.33 -8.59 2.59
CA CYS A 182 -4.69 -7.40 2.03
C CYS A 182 -5.64 -6.20 1.94
N ILE A 183 -6.94 -6.43 1.71
CA ILE A 183 -7.91 -5.35 1.53
C ILE A 183 -8.12 -4.65 2.86
N TYR A 184 -7.76 -3.38 2.94
CA TYR A 184 -7.84 -2.58 4.16
C TYR A 184 -9.02 -1.62 4.17
N ALA A 185 -9.51 -1.23 2.99
CA ALA A 185 -10.64 -0.34 2.84
C ALA A 185 -11.46 -0.66 1.58
N TRP A 186 -12.78 -0.46 1.69
CA TRP A 186 -13.73 -0.48 0.58
C TRP A 186 -14.04 0.94 0.13
N GLY A 187 -13.66 1.28 -1.09
CA GLY A 187 -13.92 2.58 -1.70
C GLY A 187 -15.29 2.64 -2.35
N LEU A 188 -16.00 3.73 -2.11
CA LEU A 188 -17.36 3.98 -2.62
C LEU A 188 -17.36 4.77 -3.94
N GLY A 189 -16.19 5.22 -4.41
CA GLY A 189 -16.01 5.99 -5.64
C GLY A 189 -14.95 7.07 -5.52
N ASN A 190 -14.71 7.77 -6.63
CA ASN A 190 -13.65 8.76 -6.81
C ASN A 190 -14.19 10.04 -7.46
N GLU A 191 -13.97 11.21 -6.85
CA GLU A 191 -14.26 12.54 -7.43
C GLU A 191 -15.73 12.74 -7.90
N ILE A 192 -16.70 12.30 -7.11
CA ILE A 192 -18.14 12.42 -7.39
C ILE A 192 -18.69 13.64 -6.67
N ASN A 193 -18.57 14.84 -7.25
CA ASN A 193 -19.14 16.11 -6.74
C ASN A 193 -19.20 16.22 -5.19
N GLY A 194 -18.04 16.16 -4.52
CA GLY A 194 -17.96 15.91 -3.08
C GLY A 194 -18.63 16.97 -2.19
N GLN A 195 -18.76 18.20 -2.68
CA GLN A 195 -19.37 19.32 -1.96
C GLN A 195 -20.91 19.32 -2.00
N SER A 196 -21.53 18.39 -2.73
CA SER A 196 -22.99 18.32 -2.82
C SER A 196 -23.61 17.58 -1.65
N PRO A 197 -24.65 18.16 -0.99
CA PRO A 197 -25.44 17.44 0.00
C PRO A 197 -26.16 16.20 -0.56
N ILE A 198 -26.39 16.12 -1.88
CA ILE A 198 -26.98 14.92 -2.51
C ILE A 198 -25.94 13.80 -2.53
N THR A 199 -24.72 14.09 -2.95
CA THR A 199 -23.58 13.18 -2.90
C THR A 199 -23.32 12.67 -1.49
N VAL A 200 -23.32 13.55 -0.48
CA VAL A 200 -23.13 13.16 0.93
C VAL A 200 -24.17 12.10 1.34
N ARG A 201 -25.46 12.36 1.08
CA ARG A 201 -26.54 11.40 1.37
C ARG A 201 -26.42 10.09 0.59
N TYR A 202 -25.92 10.16 -0.65
CA TYR A 202 -25.65 8.98 -1.46
C TYR A 202 -24.58 8.10 -0.80
N PHE A 203 -23.46 8.68 -0.36
CA PHE A 203 -22.42 7.93 0.34
C PHE A 203 -22.86 7.43 1.72
N GLU A 204 -23.71 8.15 2.45
CA GLU A 204 -24.28 7.66 3.72
C GLU A 204 -25.08 6.37 3.52
N LYS A 205 -25.90 6.32 2.45
CA LYS A 205 -26.67 5.12 2.09
C LYS A 205 -25.76 3.96 1.68
N LEU A 206 -24.75 4.22 0.83
CA LEU A 206 -23.79 3.19 0.44
C LEU A 206 -22.97 2.68 1.61
N LYS A 207 -22.48 3.58 2.48
CA LYS A 207 -21.75 3.21 3.69
C LYS A 207 -22.57 2.31 4.58
N THR A 208 -23.87 2.57 4.73
CA THR A 208 -24.78 1.72 5.51
C THR A 208 -24.81 0.30 4.94
N LEU A 209 -25.03 0.16 3.63
CA LEU A 209 -24.99 -1.16 2.97
C LEU A 209 -23.64 -1.86 3.13
N VAL A 210 -22.53 -1.15 2.85
CA VAL A 210 -21.19 -1.73 2.93
C VAL A 210 -20.88 -2.17 4.36
N ARG A 211 -21.28 -1.38 5.37
CA ARG A 211 -21.12 -1.75 6.78
C ARG A 211 -21.92 -2.98 7.17
N ASP A 212 -23.12 -3.17 6.60
CA ASP A 212 -23.93 -4.38 6.82
C ASP A 212 -23.31 -5.63 6.15
N LEU A 213 -22.53 -5.45 5.08
CA LEU A 213 -21.84 -6.54 4.37
C LEU A 213 -20.49 -6.89 5.00
N ASP A 214 -19.75 -5.88 5.46
CA ASP A 214 -18.44 -6.02 6.09
C ASP A 214 -18.19 -4.88 7.09
N ASP A 215 -18.13 -5.22 8.38
CA ASP A 215 -17.82 -4.29 9.46
C ASP A 215 -16.35 -4.34 9.92
N THR A 216 -15.52 -5.16 9.27
CA THR A 216 -14.12 -5.46 9.66
C THR A 216 -13.08 -4.59 8.94
N ARG A 217 -13.49 -3.81 7.95
CA ARG A 217 -12.63 -2.94 7.12
C ARG A 217 -13.10 -1.48 7.16
N PHE A 218 -12.21 -0.57 6.77
CA PHE A 218 -12.61 0.81 6.57
C PHE A 218 -13.48 0.97 5.32
N ILE A 219 -14.27 2.03 5.31
CA ILE A 219 -15.08 2.45 4.16
C ILE A 219 -14.65 3.88 3.81
N ASN A 220 -14.36 4.16 2.54
CA ASN A 220 -13.88 5.48 2.11
C ASN A 220 -14.59 6.00 0.86
N TYR A 221 -14.51 7.31 0.65
CA TYR A 221 -14.73 7.97 -0.63
C TYR A 221 -13.51 8.86 -0.89
N VAL A 222 -13.03 8.87 -2.13
CA VAL A 222 -11.84 9.64 -2.51
C VAL A 222 -12.27 10.96 -3.14
N SER A 223 -11.90 12.06 -2.49
CA SER A 223 -12.35 13.41 -2.86
C SER A 223 -11.22 14.24 -3.45
N ASN A 224 -11.49 14.90 -4.57
CA ASN A 224 -10.67 16.01 -5.07
C ASN A 224 -11.11 17.37 -4.54
N THR A 225 -12.27 17.49 -3.89
CA THR A 225 -12.84 18.76 -3.43
C THR A 225 -12.78 18.97 -1.91
N VAL A 226 -12.27 18.01 -1.13
CA VAL A 226 -12.24 18.14 0.34
C VAL A 226 -11.44 19.34 0.81
N HIS A 227 -10.44 19.78 0.05
CA HIS A 227 -9.64 20.97 0.34
C HIS A 227 -10.41 22.29 0.26
N GLU A 228 -11.54 22.33 -0.46
CA GLU A 228 -12.33 23.57 -0.66
C GLU A 228 -13.15 23.92 0.60
N ASN A 229 -13.91 22.95 1.10
CA ASN A 229 -14.68 23.06 2.33
C ASN A 229 -14.73 21.69 3.01
N PRO A 230 -13.73 21.38 3.88
CA PRO A 230 -13.62 20.05 4.46
C PRO A 230 -14.88 19.64 5.21
N SER A 231 -15.49 20.53 5.98
CA SER A 231 -16.60 20.20 6.91
C SER A 231 -17.90 19.75 6.22
N THR A 232 -18.04 20.00 4.91
CA THR A 232 -19.24 19.63 4.14
C THR A 232 -18.98 18.58 3.07
N ASP A 233 -17.71 18.19 2.86
CA ASP A 233 -17.34 17.25 1.80
C ASP A 233 -17.76 15.82 2.12
N ALA A 234 -18.18 15.09 1.10
CA ALA A 234 -18.53 13.68 1.15
C ALA A 234 -17.41 12.77 1.70
N ALA A 235 -16.13 13.16 1.62
CA ALA A 235 -15.02 12.40 2.23
C ALA A 235 -15.24 12.20 3.74
N GLY A 236 -15.92 13.16 4.38
CA GLY A 236 -16.32 13.08 5.78
C GLY A 236 -17.27 11.94 6.12
N VAL A 237 -17.92 11.30 5.14
CA VAL A 237 -18.74 10.10 5.38
C VAL A 237 -17.88 8.88 5.66
N GLY A 238 -16.69 8.78 5.05
CA GLY A 238 -15.78 7.65 5.20
C GLY A 238 -15.23 7.48 6.62
N ASP A 239 -14.62 6.34 6.92
CA ASP A 239 -13.94 6.07 8.19
C ASP A 239 -12.53 6.68 8.22
N VAL A 240 -11.95 6.90 7.04
CA VAL A 240 -10.69 7.58 6.79
C VAL A 240 -10.94 8.68 5.75
N ILE A 241 -10.18 9.79 5.83
CA ILE A 241 -10.27 10.86 4.85
C ILE A 241 -9.31 10.54 3.71
N MET A 242 -9.83 10.39 2.48
CA MET A 242 -9.01 10.16 1.29
C MET A 242 -9.10 11.37 0.35
N TRP A 243 -7.94 11.95 0.06
CA TRP A 243 -7.83 13.22 -0.64
C TRP A 243 -6.88 13.11 -1.84
N ASN A 244 -7.37 13.47 -3.02
CA ASN A 244 -6.54 13.71 -4.20
C ASN A 244 -5.96 15.12 -4.09
N ASP A 245 -4.67 15.26 -3.78
CA ASP A 245 -3.99 16.53 -3.65
C ASP A 245 -3.19 16.89 -4.92
N TYR A 246 -3.78 17.79 -5.70
CA TYR A 246 -3.16 18.43 -6.85
C TYR A 246 -2.99 19.94 -6.66
N ILE A 247 -2.79 20.41 -5.42
CA ILE A 247 -2.36 21.79 -5.14
C ILE A 247 -1.01 22.04 -5.82
N GLY A 248 -0.84 23.22 -6.42
CA GLY A 248 0.30 23.58 -7.25
C GLY A 248 0.18 23.07 -8.70
N THR A 249 -0.86 22.30 -9.02
CA THR A 249 -1.19 21.84 -10.37
C THR A 249 -2.67 22.11 -10.68
N TRP A 250 -3.56 21.13 -10.56
CA TRP A 250 -4.96 21.24 -10.96
C TRP A 250 -5.82 22.05 -9.98
N HIS A 251 -5.43 22.09 -8.71
CA HIS A 251 -6.19 22.81 -7.67
C HIS A 251 -5.70 24.25 -7.45
N GLY A 252 -4.82 24.74 -8.33
CA GLY A 252 -4.23 26.08 -8.22
C GLY A 252 -3.17 26.19 -7.12
N ASP A 253 -2.66 27.40 -6.92
CA ASP A 253 -1.61 27.69 -5.94
C ASP A 253 -2.25 28.05 -4.59
N LEU A 254 -2.37 27.06 -3.71
CA LEU A 254 -2.93 27.18 -2.37
C LEU A 254 -1.83 26.95 -1.33
N ASP A 255 -2.00 27.53 -0.14
CA ASP A 255 -1.15 27.25 1.03
C ASP A 255 -1.45 25.83 1.54
N ARG A 256 -0.73 24.84 0.98
CA ARG A 256 -0.91 23.42 1.31
C ARG A 256 -0.82 23.13 2.81
N PRO A 257 0.18 23.64 3.57
CA PRO A 257 0.18 23.52 5.03
C PRO A 257 -1.14 23.95 5.68
N ALA A 258 -1.65 25.13 5.35
CA ALA A 258 -2.91 25.65 5.91
C ALA A 258 -4.13 24.81 5.50
N VAL A 259 -4.14 24.28 4.27
CA VAL A 259 -5.19 23.35 3.80
C VAL A 259 -5.17 22.06 4.62
N ILE A 260 -3.99 21.46 4.83
CA ILE A 260 -3.85 20.23 5.63
C ILE A 260 -4.32 20.47 7.06
N GLU A 261 -3.96 21.60 7.67
CA GLU A 261 -4.45 22.00 8.99
C GLU A 261 -5.97 22.09 9.03
N THR A 262 -6.59 22.73 8.02
CA THR A 262 -8.06 22.88 7.95
C THR A 262 -8.76 21.51 7.82
N ILE A 263 -8.24 20.60 6.98
CA ILE A 263 -8.77 19.22 6.86
C ILE A 263 -8.62 18.48 8.19
N THR A 264 -7.45 18.59 8.83
CA THR A 264 -7.14 17.94 10.12
C THR A 264 -8.08 18.43 11.22
N GLU A 265 -8.33 19.74 11.30
CA GLU A 265 -9.23 20.35 12.28
C GLU A 265 -10.69 19.96 12.08
N ALA A 266 -11.13 19.84 10.81
CA ALA A 266 -12.47 19.38 10.49
C ALA A 266 -12.70 17.91 10.87
N TYR A 267 -11.65 17.07 10.81
CA TYR A 267 -11.73 15.62 10.96
C TYR A 267 -10.81 15.05 12.04
N LYS A 268 -10.89 15.59 13.27
CA LYS A 268 -10.01 15.26 14.41
C LYS A 268 -9.89 13.78 14.80
N ASN A 269 -10.85 12.95 14.35
CA ASN A 269 -10.97 11.55 14.73
C ASN A 269 -10.74 10.59 13.55
N LYS A 270 -10.16 11.05 12.45
CA LYS A 270 -9.95 10.23 11.25
C LYS A 270 -8.54 10.41 10.70
N PRO A 271 -7.82 9.34 10.38
CA PRO A 271 -6.56 9.44 9.65
C PRO A 271 -6.80 10.04 8.26
N ILE A 272 -5.84 10.84 7.80
CA ILE A 272 -5.84 11.39 6.44
C ILE A 272 -4.91 10.53 5.58
N ILE A 273 -5.38 10.15 4.40
CA ILE A 273 -4.61 9.50 3.36
C ILE A 273 -4.61 10.43 2.15
N VAL A 274 -3.43 10.88 1.73
CA VAL A 274 -3.27 11.54 0.42
C VAL A 274 -3.33 10.43 -0.61
N ALA A 275 -4.51 10.28 -1.23
CA ALA A 275 -4.87 9.15 -2.06
C ALA A 275 -4.28 9.25 -3.47
N GLU A 276 -4.07 10.47 -3.95
CA GLU A 276 -3.34 10.76 -5.17
C GLU A 276 -2.57 12.06 -4.97
N TYR A 277 -1.30 12.10 -5.37
CA TYR A 277 -0.55 13.33 -5.59
C TYR A 277 0.52 13.08 -6.65
N GLY A 278 0.80 14.09 -7.48
CA GLY A 278 1.77 13.95 -8.57
C GLY A 278 1.66 15.06 -9.61
N LEU A 279 2.34 14.86 -10.74
CA LEU A 279 2.29 15.77 -11.89
C LEU A 279 1.73 15.06 -13.11
N CYS A 280 0.82 15.75 -13.77
CA CYS A 280 0.15 15.27 -14.97
C CYS A 280 0.66 16.00 -16.22
N GLU A 281 1.60 15.40 -16.94
CA GLU A 281 2.17 15.97 -18.18
C GLU A 281 1.29 15.70 -19.40
N PRO A 282 1.24 16.62 -20.37
CA PRO A 282 1.92 17.90 -20.57
C PRO A 282 0.99 19.11 -20.32
N ALA A 283 -0.09 18.96 -19.54
CA ALA A 283 -0.83 20.15 -19.05
C ALA A 283 0.11 21.12 -18.31
N TYR A 284 1.18 20.57 -17.73
CA TYR A 284 2.30 21.26 -17.11
C TYR A 284 3.59 20.91 -17.85
N ALA A 285 4.61 21.76 -17.74
CA ALA A 285 5.93 21.53 -18.35
C ALA A 285 6.96 21.12 -17.29
N GLY A 286 7.83 20.17 -17.63
CA GLY A 286 9.01 19.83 -16.82
C GLY A 286 9.34 18.33 -16.76
N GLY A 287 8.46 17.46 -17.25
CA GLY A 287 8.73 16.04 -17.44
C GLY A 287 9.10 15.30 -16.15
N ASP A 288 10.03 14.35 -16.26
CA ASP A 288 10.40 13.48 -15.13
C ASP A 288 11.09 14.23 -13.99
N GLU A 289 11.91 15.24 -14.30
CA GLU A 289 12.57 16.06 -13.28
C GLU A 289 11.55 16.86 -12.47
N ARG A 290 10.53 17.45 -13.12
CA ARG A 290 9.47 18.16 -12.39
C ARG A 290 8.60 17.23 -11.57
N ARG A 291 8.28 16.02 -12.07
CA ARG A 291 7.62 14.98 -11.25
C ARG A 291 8.43 14.64 -10.00
N LYS A 292 9.75 14.53 -10.16
CA LYS A 292 10.67 14.23 -9.06
C LYS A 292 10.71 15.34 -8.02
N GLU A 293 10.75 16.59 -8.45
CA GLU A 293 10.62 17.75 -7.56
C GLU A 293 9.31 17.70 -6.78
N ILE A 294 8.17 17.52 -7.47
CA ILE A 294 6.84 17.45 -6.82
C ILE A 294 6.77 16.28 -5.84
N LEU A 295 7.27 15.10 -6.21
CA LEU A 295 7.34 13.95 -5.33
C LEU A 295 8.12 14.29 -4.06
N ILE A 296 9.31 14.89 -4.18
CA ILE A 296 10.14 15.25 -3.03
C ILE A 296 9.46 16.34 -2.19
N GLU A 297 9.11 17.47 -2.79
CA GLU A 297 8.54 18.64 -2.11
C GLU A 297 7.26 18.29 -1.35
N ASN A 298 6.32 17.63 -2.01
CA ASN A 298 5.04 17.29 -1.39
C ASN A 298 5.22 16.22 -0.30
N THR A 299 6.02 15.17 -0.55
CA THR A 299 6.30 14.14 0.47
C THR A 299 6.93 14.74 1.73
N MET A 300 7.92 15.64 1.54
CA MET A 300 8.56 16.32 2.67
C MET A 300 7.60 17.25 3.42
N GLU A 301 6.63 17.85 2.74
CA GLU A 301 5.58 18.61 3.41
C GLU A 301 4.66 17.69 4.21
N TYR A 302 4.08 16.65 3.59
CA TYR A 302 3.14 15.76 4.26
C TYR A 302 3.73 15.05 5.49
N ARG A 303 5.03 14.74 5.48
CA ARG A 303 5.74 14.13 6.62
C ARG A 303 5.61 14.93 7.91
N LYS A 304 5.54 16.26 7.82
CA LYS A 304 5.43 17.20 8.94
C LYS A 304 4.08 17.11 9.67
N HIS A 305 3.06 16.58 9.00
CA HIS A 305 1.68 16.55 9.50
C HIS A 305 1.34 15.17 10.07
N SER A 306 1.27 15.08 11.40
CA SER A 306 0.95 13.83 12.11
C SER A 306 -0.46 13.29 11.81
N GLY A 307 -1.36 14.15 11.30
CA GLY A 307 -2.69 13.77 10.81
C GLY A 307 -2.67 12.87 9.57
N ILE A 308 -1.58 12.91 8.80
CA ILE A 308 -1.41 12.12 7.59
C ILE A 308 -0.82 10.75 7.93
N ALA A 309 -1.61 9.72 7.65
CA ALA A 309 -1.31 8.33 7.92
C ALA A 309 -0.78 7.58 6.69
N ALA A 310 -1.10 8.01 5.47
CA ALA A 310 -0.54 7.38 4.28
C ALA A 310 -0.46 8.34 3.08
N LEU A 311 0.47 8.03 2.18
CA LEU A 311 0.69 8.73 0.92
C LEU A 311 0.66 7.73 -0.22
N LEU A 312 -0.11 8.03 -1.26
CA LEU A 312 -0.17 7.25 -2.50
C LEU A 312 0.27 8.15 -3.66
N PHE A 313 1.48 7.91 -4.15
CA PHE A 313 1.96 8.63 -5.32
C PHE A 313 1.17 8.18 -6.56
N PHE A 314 0.65 9.14 -7.32
CA PHE A 314 -0.02 8.87 -8.60
C PHE A 314 0.91 9.28 -9.75
N SER A 315 1.52 8.34 -10.47
CA SER A 315 1.28 6.88 -10.46
C SER A 315 2.57 6.06 -10.62
N LEU A 316 2.44 4.73 -10.55
CA LEU A 316 3.50 3.78 -10.83
C LEU A 316 3.87 3.86 -12.32
N ASN A 317 2.90 3.68 -13.22
CA ASN A 317 3.09 3.62 -14.67
C ASN A 317 2.42 4.79 -15.42
N ASP A 318 2.96 5.11 -16.59
CA ASP A 318 2.18 5.78 -17.63
C ASP A 318 1.01 4.89 -18.05
N TYR A 319 -0.11 5.47 -18.47
CA TYR A 319 -1.32 4.71 -18.77
C TYR A 319 -2.13 5.29 -19.93
N PRO A 320 -2.82 4.44 -20.71
CA PRO A 320 -3.61 4.88 -21.85
C PRO A 320 -4.91 5.54 -21.40
N THR A 321 -5.31 6.61 -22.07
CA THR A 321 -6.62 7.25 -21.87
C THR A 321 -6.95 8.19 -23.02
N GLN A 322 -8.24 8.33 -23.32
CA GLN A 322 -8.74 9.23 -24.36
C GLN A 322 -8.46 10.71 -24.07
N MET A 323 -8.31 11.03 -22.78
CA MET A 323 -7.96 12.36 -22.27
C MET A 323 -6.44 12.54 -22.12
N GLY A 324 -5.64 11.58 -22.58
CA GLY A 324 -4.19 11.64 -22.56
C GLY A 324 -3.66 12.60 -23.60
N GLU A 325 -2.47 13.09 -23.34
CA GLU A 325 -1.90 14.21 -24.07
C GLU A 325 -0.59 13.87 -24.79
N ALA A 326 -0.08 12.66 -24.60
CA ALA A 326 0.90 12.06 -25.49
C ALA A 326 0.20 11.03 -26.38
N GLY A 327 0.65 10.87 -27.63
CA GLY A 327 0.04 9.94 -28.60
C GLY A 327 -1.15 10.53 -29.38
N GLU A 328 -1.73 9.72 -30.27
CA GLU A 328 -2.80 10.15 -31.19
C GLU A 328 -4.02 9.23 -31.13
N GLY A 329 -5.22 9.82 -31.20
CA GLY A 329 -6.48 9.07 -31.24
C GLY A 329 -6.65 8.12 -30.07
N MET A 330 -6.86 6.83 -30.36
CA MET A 330 -7.04 5.77 -29.35
C MET A 330 -5.72 5.39 -28.64
N LEU A 331 -4.58 5.85 -29.15
CA LEU A 331 -3.25 5.60 -28.56
C LEU A 331 -2.80 6.75 -27.65
N ARG A 332 -3.73 7.62 -27.25
CA ARG A 332 -3.45 8.67 -26.27
C ARG A 332 -3.14 8.06 -24.91
N GLN A 333 -2.20 8.67 -24.21
CA GLN A 333 -1.76 8.25 -22.88
C GLN A 333 -1.40 9.44 -22.00
N ARG A 334 -1.47 9.19 -20.70
CA ARG A 334 -1.03 10.06 -19.62
C ARG A 334 0.40 9.67 -19.26
N VAL A 335 1.32 10.62 -19.42
CA VAL A 335 2.73 10.42 -19.05
C VAL A 335 2.90 10.87 -17.61
N HIS A 336 2.45 10.07 -16.66
CA HIS A 336 2.37 10.41 -15.23
C HIS A 336 3.30 9.56 -14.37
N GLY A 337 3.57 8.33 -14.80
CA GLY A 337 4.13 7.32 -13.92
C GLY A 337 5.59 7.56 -13.59
N SER A 338 6.02 6.97 -12.47
CA SER A 338 7.44 6.72 -12.18
C SER A 338 8.08 5.68 -13.12
N MET A 339 7.27 5.00 -13.93
CA MET A 339 7.64 3.99 -14.91
C MET A 339 6.95 4.29 -16.23
N HIS A 340 7.49 3.77 -17.31
CA HIS A 340 6.87 3.78 -18.63
C HIS A 340 5.71 2.77 -18.70
N LEU A 341 4.96 2.83 -19.80
CA LEU A 341 3.81 1.96 -20.07
C LEU A 341 4.18 0.46 -20.07
N ASP A 342 5.42 0.14 -20.46
CA ASP A 342 5.97 -1.21 -20.54
C ASP A 342 6.62 -1.70 -19.24
N GLY A 343 6.50 -0.94 -18.14
CA GLY A 343 7.16 -1.26 -16.87
C GLY A 343 8.64 -0.90 -16.81
N THR A 344 9.21 -0.19 -17.80
CA THR A 344 10.59 0.30 -17.68
C THR A 344 10.66 1.44 -16.64
N PRO A 345 11.50 1.37 -15.59
CA PRO A 345 11.61 2.44 -14.60
C PRO A 345 12.18 3.75 -15.17
N LYS A 346 11.64 4.89 -14.73
CA LYS A 346 12.21 6.23 -14.96
C LYS A 346 13.09 6.65 -13.77
N PRO A 347 13.95 7.68 -13.89
CA PRO A 347 14.72 8.21 -12.75
C PRO A 347 13.88 8.53 -11.50
N LEU A 348 12.63 8.97 -11.69
CA LEU A 348 11.67 9.17 -10.61
C LEU A 348 11.44 7.92 -9.74
N TYR A 349 11.43 6.71 -10.32
CA TYR A 349 11.17 5.46 -9.59
C TYR A 349 12.17 5.21 -8.46
N GLU A 350 13.46 5.47 -8.71
CA GLU A 350 14.49 5.33 -7.67
C GLU A 350 14.31 6.39 -6.56
N THR A 351 13.79 7.58 -6.89
CA THR A 351 13.47 8.60 -5.90
C THR A 351 12.29 8.17 -5.03
N LEU A 352 11.23 7.63 -5.64
CA LEU A 352 10.10 7.03 -4.92
C LEU A 352 10.57 5.91 -4.00
N ARG A 353 11.40 4.99 -4.52
CA ARG A 353 11.98 3.88 -3.73
C ARG A 353 12.75 4.36 -2.51
N GLN A 354 13.53 5.44 -2.65
CA GLN A 354 14.30 6.03 -1.55
C GLN A 354 13.38 6.68 -0.51
N LEU A 355 12.40 7.48 -0.95
CA LEU A 355 11.44 8.13 -0.04
C LEU A 355 10.54 7.11 0.67
N ALA A 356 10.20 6.00 0.02
CA ALA A 356 9.40 4.93 0.60
C ALA A 356 10.21 3.95 1.45
N SER A 357 11.52 4.13 1.60
CA SER A 357 12.33 3.26 2.47
C SER A 357 12.02 3.53 3.94
N PRO A 358 11.71 2.50 4.76
CA PRO A 358 11.55 2.65 6.21
C PRO A 358 12.88 2.80 6.96
N ILE A 359 14.01 2.61 6.26
CA ILE A 359 15.35 2.68 6.83
C ILE A 359 16.27 3.58 6.01
N ASN A 360 17.23 4.18 6.69
CA ASN A 360 18.43 4.76 6.11
C ASN A 360 19.62 3.88 6.49
N VAL A 361 20.55 3.71 5.55
CA VAL A 361 21.75 2.88 5.76
C VAL A 361 22.97 3.74 5.54
N SER A 362 23.87 3.76 6.52
CA SER A 362 25.18 4.37 6.38
C SER A 362 26.29 3.39 6.75
N VAL A 363 27.44 3.50 6.09
CA VAL A 363 28.56 2.58 6.23
C VAL A 363 29.79 3.36 6.67
N ASN A 364 30.34 2.93 7.81
CA ASN A 364 31.59 3.43 8.35
C ASN A 364 32.67 2.35 8.23
N LEU A 365 33.76 2.72 7.56
CA LEU A 365 34.92 1.84 7.41
C LEU A 365 35.87 2.07 8.58
N GLU A 366 36.09 1.04 9.39
CA GLU A 366 37.05 1.09 10.47
C GLU A 366 38.42 0.65 9.93
N ASN A 367 39.36 1.60 9.85
CA ASN A 367 40.69 1.40 9.25
C ASN A 367 41.63 0.47 10.06
N LYS A 368 41.15 -0.15 11.13
CA LYS A 368 41.95 -1.05 11.97
C LYS A 368 41.20 -2.38 12.04
N GLU A 369 41.80 -3.43 11.47
CA GLU A 369 41.40 -4.85 11.61
C GLU A 369 40.43 -5.45 10.57
N GLY A 370 40.17 -4.81 9.43
CA GLY A 370 39.32 -5.43 8.39
C GLY A 370 37.87 -5.62 8.86
N SER A 371 37.42 -4.74 9.77
CA SER A 371 36.04 -4.65 10.22
C SER A 371 35.29 -3.58 9.44
N MET A 372 33.97 -3.77 9.32
CA MET A 372 33.05 -2.80 8.73
C MET A 372 31.87 -2.60 9.67
N ALA A 373 31.56 -1.35 9.98
CA ALA A 373 30.38 -1.00 10.75
C ALA A 373 29.31 -0.49 9.78
N VAL A 374 28.15 -1.14 9.78
CA VAL A 374 26.96 -0.66 9.08
C VAL A 374 25.98 -0.13 10.11
N VAL A 375 25.60 1.14 9.97
CA VAL A 375 24.58 1.79 10.78
C VAL A 375 23.27 1.74 10.02
N ILE A 376 22.21 1.34 10.71
CA ILE A 376 20.85 1.32 10.18
C ILE A 376 20.00 2.19 11.09
N ASP A 377 19.39 3.21 10.52
CA ASP A 377 18.47 4.13 11.17
C ASP A 377 17.06 3.89 10.62
N THR A 378 16.04 3.86 11.48
CA THR A 378 14.64 3.80 11.04
C THR A 378 14.06 5.21 10.94
N SER A 379 13.14 5.42 10.00
CA SER A 379 12.42 6.69 9.91
C SER A 379 11.51 6.89 11.12
N ASN A 380 11.39 8.15 11.56
CA ASN A 380 10.39 8.58 12.56
C ASN A 380 9.19 9.30 11.92
N ASP A 381 9.14 9.39 10.59
CA ASP A 381 8.06 9.94 9.78
C ASP A 381 7.68 8.99 8.63
N ILE A 382 6.74 9.37 7.75
CA ILE A 382 6.26 8.50 6.65
C ILE A 382 7.42 8.04 5.74
N PRO A 383 7.72 6.73 5.61
CA PRO A 383 7.06 5.60 6.26
C PRO A 383 7.59 5.32 7.67
N SER A 384 6.67 5.21 8.64
CA SER A 384 6.97 5.00 10.05
C SER A 384 6.20 3.79 10.56
N TYR A 385 6.93 2.71 10.84
CA TYR A 385 6.43 1.48 11.44
C TYR A 385 7.61 0.68 11.98
N ARG A 386 7.33 -0.29 12.85
CA ARG A 386 8.33 -1.17 13.43
C ARG A 386 8.89 -2.11 12.38
N ILE A 387 10.21 -2.13 12.22
CA ILE A 387 10.86 -3.14 11.38
C ILE A 387 11.21 -4.37 12.19
N SER A 388 10.99 -5.57 11.64
CA SER A 388 11.34 -6.82 12.31
C SER A 388 11.58 -7.96 11.32
N GLY A 389 12.58 -8.81 11.58
CA GLY A 389 12.95 -9.92 10.70
C GLY A 389 13.72 -9.50 9.44
N TYR A 390 14.17 -8.24 9.37
CA TYR A 390 14.97 -7.74 8.27
C TYR A 390 16.39 -8.32 8.36
N THR A 391 17.04 -8.44 7.20
CA THR A 391 18.43 -8.93 7.15
C THR A 391 19.27 -8.04 6.25
N ILE A 392 20.55 -7.93 6.56
CA ILE A 392 21.55 -7.29 5.71
C ILE A 392 22.51 -8.34 5.17
N LYS A 393 22.83 -8.23 3.87
CA LYS A 393 23.79 -9.07 3.18
C LYS A 393 24.83 -8.20 2.49
N LEU A 394 26.09 -8.46 2.77
CA LEU A 394 27.23 -7.95 2.01
C LEU A 394 27.72 -9.06 1.08
N THR A 395 27.91 -8.77 -0.20
CA THR A 395 28.44 -9.72 -1.19
C THR A 395 29.71 -9.16 -1.80
N ASP A 396 30.80 -9.93 -1.76
CA ASP A 396 32.07 -9.56 -2.38
C ASP A 396 32.12 -9.94 -3.88
N PRO A 397 33.14 -9.47 -4.64
CA PRO A 397 33.28 -9.78 -6.08
C PRO A 397 33.50 -11.25 -6.40
N PHE A 398 33.90 -12.04 -5.41
CA PHE A 398 34.15 -13.47 -5.53
C PHE A 398 32.88 -14.29 -5.23
N GLY A 399 31.78 -13.64 -4.86
CA GLY A 399 30.50 -14.25 -4.56
C GLY A 399 30.35 -14.71 -3.11
N ASN A 400 31.31 -14.41 -2.22
CA ASN A 400 31.15 -14.71 -0.79
C ASN A 400 30.15 -13.73 -0.18
N SER A 401 29.26 -14.25 0.67
CA SER A 401 28.23 -13.46 1.33
C SER A 401 28.37 -13.44 2.84
N TYR A 402 28.25 -12.25 3.42
CA TYR A 402 28.27 -11.99 4.84
C TYR A 402 26.89 -11.47 5.24
N LYS A 403 26.11 -12.30 5.93
CA LYS A 403 24.72 -11.99 6.30
C LYS A 403 24.59 -11.76 7.80
N LYS A 404 23.79 -10.77 8.20
CA LYS A 404 23.39 -10.53 9.59
C LYS A 404 21.89 -10.20 9.66
N ASP A 405 21.28 -10.62 10.77
CA ASP A 405 19.93 -10.19 11.11
C ASP A 405 19.98 -8.76 11.68
N ILE A 406 19.01 -7.95 11.30
CA ILE A 406 18.79 -6.62 11.86
C ILE A 406 17.86 -6.81 13.06
N PRO A 407 18.23 -6.34 14.27
CA PRO A 407 17.32 -6.41 15.41
C PRO A 407 16.00 -5.70 15.10
N ALA A 408 14.93 -6.06 15.80
CA ALA A 408 13.70 -5.27 15.69
C ALA A 408 13.97 -3.84 16.17
N LEU A 409 13.53 -2.85 15.40
CA LEU A 409 13.70 -1.43 15.68
C LEU A 409 12.35 -0.72 15.57
N GLU A 410 12.04 0.07 16.58
CA GLU A 410 10.91 1.00 16.56
C GLU A 410 11.26 2.25 15.75
N PRO A 411 10.26 3.01 15.24
CA PRO A 411 10.51 4.24 14.51
C PRO A 411 11.43 5.23 15.24
N GLY A 412 12.47 5.70 14.56
CA GLY A 412 13.49 6.61 15.09
C GLY A 412 14.63 5.93 15.86
N GLU A 413 14.60 4.60 16.05
CA GLU A 413 15.72 3.85 16.60
C GLU A 413 16.79 3.56 15.54
N HIS A 414 18.00 3.24 16.03
CA HIS A 414 19.13 2.85 15.20
C HIS A 414 19.87 1.64 15.77
N CYS A 415 20.61 0.93 14.92
CA CYS A 415 21.54 -0.10 15.35
C CYS A 415 22.86 -0.05 14.57
N VAL A 416 23.91 -0.62 15.15
CA VAL A 416 25.22 -0.78 14.51
C VAL A 416 25.54 -2.26 14.36
N LEU A 417 25.77 -2.69 13.12
CA LEU A 417 26.13 -4.05 12.77
C LEU A 417 27.60 -4.10 12.38
N HIS A 418 28.41 -4.73 13.23
CA HIS A 418 29.82 -4.94 12.97
C HIS A 418 30.05 -6.23 12.19
N PHE A 419 30.65 -6.15 11.01
CA PHE A 419 31.13 -7.30 10.27
C PHE A 419 32.64 -7.45 10.49
N TRP A 420 33.06 -8.66 10.83
CA TRP A 420 34.45 -9.00 11.13
C TRP A 420 34.99 -9.92 10.03
N ASP A 421 36.31 -10.05 9.97
CA ASP A 421 37.02 -10.93 9.02
C ASP A 421 36.68 -10.64 7.55
N ILE A 422 36.33 -9.39 7.22
CA ILE A 422 36.10 -9.00 5.83
C ILE A 422 37.46 -8.95 5.13
N PRO A 423 37.61 -9.59 3.95
CA PRO A 423 38.82 -9.51 3.17
C PRO A 423 39.24 -8.05 2.92
N PRO A 424 40.54 -7.74 2.80
CA PRO A 424 41.04 -6.41 2.47
C PRO A 424 40.81 -6.09 0.99
N ILE A 425 39.55 -6.16 0.57
CA ILE A 425 39.03 -5.83 -0.75
C ILE A 425 38.57 -4.37 -0.72
N LYS A 426 38.67 -3.70 -1.86
CA LYS A 426 38.18 -2.33 -1.98
C LYS A 426 36.68 -2.30 -1.69
N THR A 427 36.29 -1.39 -0.81
CA THR A 427 34.91 -1.29 -0.32
C THR A 427 33.90 -1.00 -1.43
N GLU A 428 34.29 -0.30 -2.50
CA GLU A 428 33.46 -0.11 -3.69
C GLU A 428 33.09 -1.39 -4.44
N GLU A 429 33.76 -2.51 -4.16
CA GLU A 429 33.52 -3.79 -4.83
C GLU A 429 32.50 -4.67 -4.07
N PHE A 430 32.09 -4.28 -2.86
CA PHE A 430 31.00 -4.95 -2.15
C PHE A 430 29.64 -4.45 -2.62
N ILE A 431 28.68 -5.36 -2.72
CA ILE A 431 27.26 -5.04 -2.85
C ILE A 431 26.58 -5.23 -1.50
N LEU A 432 25.92 -4.18 -1.02
CA LEU A 432 25.05 -4.21 0.14
C LEU A 432 23.61 -4.44 -0.32
N ASP A 433 22.90 -5.32 0.37
CA ASP A 433 21.48 -5.58 0.17
C ASP A 433 20.79 -5.72 1.52
N VAL A 434 19.81 -4.86 1.80
CA VAL A 434 18.94 -5.00 2.98
C VAL A 434 17.60 -5.55 2.53
N GLN A 435 17.21 -6.70 3.08
CA GLN A 435 16.03 -7.44 2.67
C GLN A 435 14.97 -7.44 3.77
N ARG A 436 13.71 -7.28 3.35
CA ARG A 436 12.52 -7.53 4.17
C ARG A 436 12.38 -9.04 4.45
N PRO A 437 11.58 -9.44 5.46
CA PRO A 437 11.25 -10.85 5.68
C PRO A 437 10.56 -11.50 4.47
N THR A 438 9.84 -10.71 3.67
CA THR A 438 9.22 -11.14 2.40
C THR A 438 10.21 -11.40 1.26
N GLY A 439 11.51 -11.12 1.46
CA GLY A 439 12.57 -11.30 0.47
C GLY A 439 12.79 -10.13 -0.48
N PHE A 440 11.94 -9.10 -0.43
CA PHE A 440 12.13 -7.88 -1.23
C PHE A 440 13.25 -7.00 -0.67
N SER A 441 14.09 -6.47 -1.55
CA SER A 441 15.18 -5.55 -1.17
C SER A 441 14.66 -4.16 -0.86
N VAL A 442 14.87 -3.72 0.39
CA VAL A 442 14.62 -2.35 0.84
C VAL A 442 15.56 -1.38 0.13
N THR A 443 16.84 -1.72 0.12
CA THR A 443 17.87 -0.99 -0.62
C THR A 443 18.95 -1.97 -1.04
N SER A 444 19.50 -1.77 -2.23
CA SER A 444 20.59 -2.59 -2.75
C SER A 444 21.49 -1.77 -3.66
N GLY A 445 22.80 -2.00 -3.57
CA GLY A 445 23.76 -1.34 -4.44
C GLY A 445 25.21 -1.45 -3.96
N PRO A 446 26.14 -0.87 -4.73
CA PRO A 446 27.54 -0.77 -4.32
C PRO A 446 27.68 -0.08 -2.97
N LEU A 447 28.50 -0.66 -2.09
CA LEU A 447 28.65 -0.22 -0.71
C LEU A 447 29.10 1.25 -0.60
N ASN A 448 29.85 1.76 -1.58
CA ASN A 448 30.30 3.15 -1.62
C ASN A 448 29.15 4.17 -1.72
N LYS A 449 27.97 3.80 -2.23
CA LYS A 449 26.75 4.62 -2.24
C LYS A 449 26.30 4.96 -0.81
N TYR A 450 26.64 4.11 0.15
CA TYR A 450 26.22 4.22 1.55
C TYR A 450 27.32 4.81 2.47
N LYS A 451 28.46 5.24 1.93
CA LYS A 451 29.51 5.86 2.75
C LYS A 451 29.03 7.21 3.26
N GLY A 452 28.82 7.30 4.57
CA GLY A 452 28.47 8.55 5.23
C GLY A 452 29.73 9.27 5.73
N HIS A 453 29.91 10.53 5.35
CA HIS A 453 30.55 11.49 6.25
C HIS A 453 29.47 11.90 7.26
N PHE A 454 29.65 11.58 8.54
CA PHE A 454 28.94 12.26 9.61
C PHE A 454 29.19 13.77 9.46
N THR A 455 28.21 14.53 9.00
CA THR A 455 28.05 15.94 9.39
C THR A 455 26.87 16.01 10.34
N ASP A 456 27.18 16.38 11.58
CA ASP A 456 26.28 16.67 12.70
C ASP A 456 25.10 17.58 12.31
N HIS A 457 24.01 17.03 11.75
CA HIS A 457 22.79 17.83 11.54
C HIS A 457 21.52 17.27 12.17
N HIS A 458 21.56 16.12 12.86
CA HIS A 458 20.41 15.60 13.61
C HIS A 458 20.60 15.49 15.14
N LEU A 459 21.62 16.17 15.70
CA LEU A 459 21.75 16.35 17.16
C LEU A 459 21.29 17.73 17.68
N LEU A 460 20.61 18.53 16.86
CA LEU A 460 20.00 19.79 17.32
C LEU A 460 18.63 20.02 16.64
N GLN A 461 17.59 19.38 17.17
CA GLN A 461 16.33 20.02 17.58
C GLN A 461 15.44 19.02 18.33
#